data_AF-A0AA37PEZ5-F1
#
_entry.id   AF-A0AA37PEZ5-F1
#
_cell.length_a   1.000
_cell.length_b   1.000
_cell.length_c   1.000
_cell.angle_alpha   90.00
_cell.angle_beta   90.00
_cell.angle_gamma   90.00
#
_symmetry.space_group_name_H-M   'P 1'
#
loop_
_entity.id
_entity.type
_entity.pdbx_description
1 polymer ?
#
loop_
_entity_poly.entity_id
_entity_poly.type
_entity_poly.pdbx_seq_one_letter_code
_entity_poly.pdbx_strand_id
1 'polypeptide(L)'
;MTVLIQPMWPKTVTDLQTCLSTPVSSCTVCQGRAKSKPSCGNPISEKSRQRISSVVIDILKSGSLSSAAKHLERLASLVLCRRWHQAQVADKIVEWERRMREFLGLKGDEGKDSEKGETKPEIRRSRPAACSTKTGSCVARPSNAGRPPVVDDVKTEPVDEKPRVSVVKQELVKEEDECKPKLDSIPFKRLPDKPAVSPCSPHKPTAHTFTPYSPSAPTSKINKDIIKKLIAPFTTGERKAADTGYIYGYRLPKGHVTASGTDARRMIKIGYTNNPQRRMRQWESKCHYAPDLVFKRLAPHYIKMEEIVHLHLANERRWDRTCPGCGGPHKEFFEVDAEKAQAVVGMWAAWASLRPFDDEGRLMPYWAARLAALDVDDAECWDTFVLEKGKKKAGSG
;
A
#
# COMPACT_ATOMS: atom_id res chain seq x y z
N MET A 1 37.56 -34.01 -17.70
CA MET A 1 36.11 -33.71 -17.80
C MET A 1 35.75 -32.78 -16.66
N THR A 2 35.49 -31.51 -16.94
CA THR A 2 35.04 -30.54 -15.93
C THR A 2 33.54 -30.75 -15.70
N VAL A 3 33.17 -31.23 -14.50
CA VAL A 3 31.76 -31.37 -14.14
C VAL A 3 31.16 -29.97 -13.99
N LEU A 4 30.36 -29.56 -14.98
CA LEU A 4 29.53 -28.36 -14.89
C LEU A 4 28.43 -28.62 -13.85
N ILE A 5 28.71 -28.27 -12.59
CA ILE A 5 27.71 -28.25 -11.52
C ILE A 5 26.62 -27.28 -11.97
N GLN A 6 25.43 -27.81 -12.28
CA GLN A 6 24.31 -26.95 -12.64
C GLN A 6 23.97 -26.03 -11.45
N PRO A 7 23.89 -24.71 -11.67
CA PRO A 7 23.60 -23.77 -10.60
C PRO A 7 22.19 -24.02 -10.04
N MET A 8 22.13 -24.47 -8.79
CA MET A 8 20.86 -24.80 -8.14
C MET A 8 20.23 -23.56 -7.49
N TRP A 9 18.90 -23.49 -7.53
CA TRP A 9 18.15 -22.53 -6.73
C TRP A 9 18.52 -22.65 -5.23
N PRO A 10 18.68 -21.53 -4.48
CA PRO A 10 18.94 -21.57 -3.05
C PRO A 10 17.96 -22.49 -2.31
N LYS A 11 18.46 -23.48 -1.58
CA LYS A 11 17.65 -24.48 -0.86
C LYS A 11 17.53 -24.18 0.62
N THR A 12 18.57 -23.56 1.21
CA THR A 12 18.61 -23.19 2.62
C THR A 12 18.49 -21.69 2.82
N VAL A 13 18.09 -21.28 4.02
CA VAL A 13 18.09 -19.87 4.44
C VAL A 13 19.50 -19.27 4.37
N THR A 14 20.53 -20.07 4.66
CA THR A 14 21.94 -19.67 4.60
C THR A 14 22.40 -19.42 3.16
N ASP A 15 21.97 -20.25 2.21
CA ASP A 15 22.24 -20.05 0.77
C ASP A 15 21.67 -18.70 0.32
N LEU A 16 20.41 -18.43 0.68
CA LEU A 16 19.73 -17.19 0.32
C LEU A 16 20.36 -15.96 1.01
N GLN A 17 20.81 -16.08 2.26
CA GLN A 17 21.53 -15.01 2.95
C GLN A 17 22.85 -14.65 2.28
N THR A 18 23.60 -15.69 1.90
CA THR A 18 24.89 -15.57 1.18
C THR A 18 24.65 -14.91 -0.18
N CYS A 19 23.70 -15.44 -0.95
CA CYS A 19 23.28 -14.93 -2.25
C CYS A 19 22.82 -13.46 -2.18
N LEU A 20 21.91 -13.10 -1.28
CA LEU A 20 21.42 -11.71 -1.17
C LEU A 20 22.41 -10.75 -0.48
N SER A 21 23.49 -11.28 0.10
CA SER A 21 24.43 -10.58 0.99
C SER A 21 23.69 -9.78 2.08
N THR A 22 22.66 -10.39 2.68
CA THR A 22 21.75 -9.74 3.63
C THR A 22 21.36 -10.74 4.75
N PRO A 23 21.47 -10.39 6.04
CA PRO A 23 21.17 -11.31 7.15
C PRO A 23 19.65 -11.44 7.38
N VAL A 24 18.92 -12.06 6.45
CA VAL A 24 17.45 -12.01 6.44
C VAL A 24 16.77 -12.71 7.64
N SER A 25 17.36 -13.72 8.28
CA SER A 25 16.74 -14.38 9.46
C SER A 25 16.93 -13.59 10.76
N SER A 26 18.04 -12.87 10.90
CA SER A 26 18.40 -12.08 12.08
C SER A 26 18.22 -10.57 11.86
N CYS A 27 17.54 -10.17 10.78
CA CYS A 27 17.36 -8.77 10.39
C CYS A 27 16.55 -7.99 11.45
N THR A 28 17.23 -7.23 12.30
CA THR A 28 16.61 -6.32 13.28
C THR A 28 16.67 -4.85 12.86
N VAL A 29 17.60 -4.51 11.95
CA VAL A 29 17.88 -3.14 11.47
C VAL A 29 17.69 -2.99 9.96
N CYS A 30 17.44 -1.76 9.54
CA CYS A 30 17.11 -1.39 8.16
C CYS A 30 18.30 -1.56 7.19
N GLN A 31 18.09 -2.34 6.13
CA GLN A 31 19.07 -2.69 5.09
C GLN A 31 19.18 -1.64 3.95
N GLY A 32 18.76 -0.41 4.23
CA GLY A 32 18.77 0.73 3.32
C GLY A 32 19.99 1.61 3.54
N ARG A 33 20.44 2.27 2.47
CA ARG A 33 21.64 3.14 2.47
C ARG A 33 21.23 4.57 2.87
N ALA A 34 21.93 5.17 3.82
CA ALA A 34 21.73 6.57 4.19
C ALA A 34 22.63 7.48 3.34
N LYS A 35 22.28 8.78 3.21
CA LYS A 35 23.07 9.75 2.42
C LYS A 35 24.53 9.91 2.88
N SER A 36 24.84 9.58 4.14
CA SER A 36 26.16 9.76 4.76
C SER A 36 26.73 8.48 5.40
N LYS A 37 26.03 7.34 5.33
CA LYS A 37 26.46 6.07 5.95
C LYS A 37 26.00 4.86 5.11
N PRO A 38 26.81 3.79 5.02
CA PRO A 38 26.48 2.61 4.20
C PRO A 38 25.22 1.87 4.67
N SER A 39 24.83 2.02 5.94
CA SER A 39 23.61 1.43 6.51
C SER A 39 22.80 2.43 7.32
N CYS A 40 21.48 2.29 7.29
CA CYS A 40 20.52 3.14 7.97
C CYS A 40 20.55 3.04 9.51
N GLY A 41 20.88 1.87 10.08
CA GLY A 41 20.89 1.62 11.53
C GLY A 41 19.52 1.58 12.24
N ASN A 42 18.49 2.28 11.72
CA ASN A 42 17.15 2.30 12.33
C ASN A 42 16.54 0.89 12.43
N PRO A 43 15.85 0.56 13.53
CA PRO A 43 15.20 -0.74 13.68
C PRO A 43 14.06 -0.93 12.67
N ILE A 44 13.89 -2.15 12.16
CA ILE A 44 12.69 -2.53 11.42
C ILE A 44 11.57 -2.94 12.39
N SER A 45 10.31 -2.67 12.01
CA SER A 45 9.17 -2.92 12.89
C SER A 45 9.05 -4.40 13.26
N GLU A 46 8.58 -4.70 14.46
CA GLU A 46 8.39 -6.09 14.92
C GLU A 46 7.49 -6.90 13.97
N LYS A 47 6.41 -6.29 13.47
CA LYS A 47 5.54 -6.84 12.43
C LYS A 47 6.24 -7.06 11.08
N SER A 48 7.34 -6.37 10.80
CA SER A 48 8.21 -6.72 9.67
C SER A 48 9.02 -7.98 10.00
N ARG A 49 9.70 -8.02 11.15
CA ARG A 49 10.53 -9.16 11.60
C ARG A 49 9.76 -10.49 11.56
N GLN A 50 8.56 -10.52 12.17
CA GLN A 50 7.66 -11.69 12.19
C GLN A 50 7.26 -12.18 10.79
N ARG A 51 7.27 -11.30 9.77
CA ARG A 51 6.87 -11.63 8.39
C ARG A 51 8.04 -11.97 7.47
N ILE A 52 9.28 -11.69 7.86
CA ILE A 52 10.44 -11.97 7.01
C ILE A 52 10.64 -13.49 6.88
N SER A 53 10.57 -14.24 7.99
CA SER A 53 10.76 -15.70 7.97
C SER A 53 9.80 -16.42 7.02
N SER A 54 8.52 -16.02 6.96
CA SER A 54 7.56 -16.64 6.04
C SER A 54 7.90 -16.32 4.57
N VAL A 55 8.28 -15.07 4.28
CA VAL A 55 8.60 -14.64 2.90
C VAL A 55 9.90 -15.26 2.41
N VAL A 56 10.87 -15.47 3.30
CA VAL A 56 12.10 -16.24 3.01
C VAL A 56 11.75 -17.68 2.60
N ILE A 57 10.85 -18.35 3.33
CA ILE A 57 10.37 -19.70 2.97
C ILE A 57 9.67 -19.70 1.60
N ASP A 58 8.87 -18.68 1.29
CA ASP A 58 8.21 -18.57 -0.02
C ASP A 58 9.24 -18.42 -1.17
N ILE A 59 10.33 -17.66 -0.97
CA ILE A 59 11.42 -17.51 -1.95
C ILE A 59 12.12 -18.86 -2.19
N LEU A 60 12.46 -19.59 -1.13
CA LEU A 60 13.09 -20.92 -1.25
C LEU A 60 12.19 -21.90 -2.03
N LYS A 61 10.86 -21.85 -1.80
CA LYS A 61 9.87 -22.65 -2.53
C LYS A 61 9.63 -22.21 -3.98
N SER A 62 10.06 -21.02 -4.39
CA SER A 62 9.74 -20.45 -5.70
C SER A 62 10.47 -21.15 -6.86
N GLY A 63 11.64 -21.76 -6.62
CA GLY A 63 12.39 -22.57 -7.59
C GLY A 63 13.01 -21.83 -8.78
N SER A 64 12.58 -20.59 -9.06
CA SER A 64 13.10 -19.76 -10.14
C SER A 64 13.01 -18.27 -9.78
N LEU A 65 13.83 -17.45 -10.45
CA LEU A 65 13.86 -16.00 -10.22
C LEU A 65 12.53 -15.33 -10.60
N SER A 66 11.95 -15.73 -11.73
CA SER A 66 10.65 -15.24 -12.21
C SER A 66 9.51 -15.53 -11.24
N SER A 67 9.50 -16.73 -10.64
CA SER A 67 8.53 -17.08 -9.59
C SER A 67 8.78 -16.32 -8.29
N ALA A 68 10.05 -16.08 -7.94
CA ALA A 68 10.44 -15.41 -6.70
C ALA A 68 10.26 -13.88 -6.68
N ALA A 69 10.15 -13.24 -7.85
CA ALA A 69 10.16 -11.77 -8.00
C ALA A 69 9.25 -11.02 -7.00
N LYS A 70 7.98 -11.43 -6.88
CA LYS A 70 7.02 -10.81 -5.93
C LYS A 70 7.37 -11.06 -4.46
N HIS A 71 8.03 -12.18 -4.15
CA HIS A 71 8.49 -12.48 -2.80
C HIS A 71 9.76 -11.68 -2.47
N LEU A 72 10.65 -11.44 -3.43
CA LEU A 72 11.82 -10.56 -3.30
C LEU A 72 11.40 -9.10 -3.07
N GLU A 73 10.44 -8.57 -3.84
CA GLU A 73 9.85 -7.24 -3.63
C GLU A 73 9.26 -7.08 -2.21
N ARG A 74 8.49 -8.08 -1.79
CA ARG A 74 7.90 -8.12 -0.44
C ARG A 74 8.97 -8.21 0.64
N LEU A 75 10.04 -8.97 0.43
CA LEU A 75 11.17 -9.06 1.36
C LEU A 75 11.92 -7.72 1.45
N ALA A 76 12.21 -7.07 0.31
CA ALA A 76 12.86 -5.76 0.25
C ALA A 76 12.07 -4.71 1.05
N SER A 77 10.75 -4.69 0.85
CA SER A 77 9.82 -3.82 1.58
C SER A 77 9.83 -4.06 3.10
N LEU A 78 10.09 -5.28 3.56
CA LEU A 78 10.12 -5.66 4.98
C LEU A 78 11.46 -5.32 5.67
N VAL A 79 12.60 -5.46 4.97
CA VAL A 79 13.94 -5.17 5.50
C VAL A 79 14.31 -3.68 5.45
N LEU A 80 13.51 -2.84 4.78
CA LEU A 80 13.69 -1.40 4.69
C LEU A 80 12.78 -0.66 5.69
N CYS A 81 13.29 0.40 6.32
CA CYS A 81 12.50 1.18 7.28
C CYS A 81 11.40 2.00 6.57
N ARG A 82 10.20 2.02 7.17
CA ARG A 82 9.01 2.63 6.56
C ARG A 82 9.09 4.15 6.33
N ARG A 83 9.87 4.87 7.14
CA ARG A 83 9.91 6.34 7.12
C ARG A 83 10.86 6.92 6.08
N TRP A 84 11.96 6.25 5.77
CA TRP A 84 13.08 6.85 5.03
C TRP A 84 13.55 6.07 3.81
N HIS A 85 13.40 4.74 3.78
CA HIS A 85 14.06 3.90 2.77
C HIS A 85 13.12 3.00 1.96
N GLN A 86 11.79 3.18 2.04
CA GLN A 86 10.86 2.44 1.15
C GLN A 86 11.04 2.81 -0.33
N ALA A 87 11.53 4.01 -0.64
CA ALA A 87 11.86 4.39 -2.02
C ALA A 87 13.00 3.53 -2.63
N GLN A 88 13.86 2.93 -1.79
CA GLN A 88 14.97 2.07 -2.22
C GLN A 88 14.53 0.62 -2.49
N VAL A 89 13.22 0.29 -2.43
CA VAL A 89 12.73 -1.07 -2.70
C VAL A 89 13.08 -1.53 -4.11
N ALA A 90 12.89 -0.68 -5.13
CA ALA A 90 13.22 -0.99 -6.52
C ALA A 90 14.74 -1.27 -6.69
N ASP A 91 15.59 -0.37 -6.21
CA ASP A 91 17.06 -0.53 -6.24
C ASP A 91 17.49 -1.82 -5.53
N LYS A 92 16.83 -2.18 -4.41
CA LYS A 92 17.12 -3.39 -3.64
C LYS A 92 16.72 -4.65 -4.40
N ILE A 93 15.62 -4.63 -5.13
CA ILE A 93 15.20 -5.74 -6.00
C ILE A 93 16.23 -5.92 -7.12
N VAL A 94 16.62 -4.85 -7.82
CA VAL A 94 17.64 -4.92 -8.88
C VAL A 94 18.99 -5.43 -8.33
N GLU A 95 19.42 -4.93 -7.17
CA GLU A 95 20.62 -5.41 -6.46
C GLU A 95 20.56 -6.93 -6.19
N TRP A 96 19.40 -7.41 -5.71
CA TRP A 96 19.19 -8.81 -5.37
C TRP A 96 19.01 -9.72 -6.57
N GLU A 97 18.22 -9.34 -7.58
CA GLU A 97 18.07 -10.14 -8.79
C GLU A 97 19.41 -10.32 -9.52
N ARG A 98 20.25 -9.27 -9.58
CA ARG A 98 21.61 -9.38 -10.11
C ARG A 98 22.43 -10.41 -9.33
N ARG A 99 22.44 -10.34 -8.00
CA ARG A 99 23.14 -11.35 -7.17
C ARG A 99 22.56 -12.75 -7.33
N MET A 100 21.24 -12.90 -7.49
CA MET A 100 20.61 -14.20 -7.74
C MET A 100 20.99 -14.74 -9.13
N ARG A 101 21.07 -13.91 -10.17
CA ARG A 101 21.59 -14.30 -11.49
C ARG A 101 23.06 -14.72 -11.41
N GLU A 102 23.90 -13.99 -10.69
CA GLU A 102 25.31 -14.33 -10.44
C GLU A 102 25.47 -15.65 -9.67
N PHE A 103 24.74 -15.83 -8.57
CA PHE A 103 24.70 -17.08 -7.80
C PHE A 103 24.21 -18.27 -8.64
N LEU A 104 23.25 -18.01 -9.54
CA LEU A 104 22.74 -18.99 -10.49
C LEU A 104 23.61 -19.15 -11.74
N GLY A 105 24.83 -18.60 -11.79
CA GLY A 105 25.72 -18.73 -12.94
C GLY A 105 25.17 -18.14 -14.26
N LEU A 106 24.07 -17.40 -14.20
CA LEU A 106 23.40 -16.77 -15.34
C LEU A 106 24.15 -15.50 -15.72
N LYS A 107 25.29 -15.65 -16.41
CA LYS A 107 25.96 -14.51 -17.05
C LYS A 107 25.02 -13.88 -18.08
N GLY A 108 24.87 -12.56 -18.01
CA GLY A 108 24.28 -11.80 -19.10
C GLY A 108 25.23 -11.79 -20.28
N ASP A 109 24.68 -12.04 -21.47
CA ASP A 109 25.39 -11.89 -22.73
C ASP A 109 25.37 -10.41 -23.13
N GLU A 110 26.23 -9.61 -22.48
CA GLU A 110 26.44 -8.21 -22.91
C GLU A 110 27.26 -8.23 -24.20
N GLY A 111 26.53 -8.19 -25.31
CA GLY A 111 27.09 -8.25 -26.65
C GLY A 111 28.16 -7.19 -26.87
N LYS A 112 29.39 -7.68 -27.13
CA LYS A 112 30.21 -7.02 -28.14
C LYS A 112 29.40 -7.02 -29.43
N ASP A 113 29.11 -5.84 -29.95
CA ASP A 113 29.36 -5.60 -31.37
C ASP A 113 29.74 -4.14 -31.59
N SER A 114 30.84 -3.97 -32.30
CA SER A 114 31.35 -2.68 -32.75
C SER A 114 31.78 -2.86 -34.18
N GLU A 115 30.96 -2.46 -35.15
CA GLU A 115 31.52 -1.82 -36.35
C GLU A 115 30.55 -0.88 -37.10
N LYS A 116 31.11 0.31 -37.40
CA LYS A 116 30.92 1.19 -38.57
C LYS A 116 29.57 1.20 -39.32
N GLY A 117 28.97 2.39 -39.32
CA GLY A 117 28.15 2.91 -40.41
C GLY A 117 28.28 4.44 -40.45
N GLU A 118 29.15 4.98 -41.29
CA GLU A 118 29.36 6.43 -41.39
C GLU A 118 28.22 7.11 -42.14
N THR A 119 27.65 8.20 -41.59
CA THR A 119 27.11 9.28 -42.43
C THR A 119 27.21 10.64 -41.73
N LYS A 120 27.98 11.53 -42.35
CA LYS A 120 28.19 12.94 -41.99
C LYS A 120 26.90 13.76 -42.17
N PRO A 121 26.68 14.81 -41.37
CA PRO A 121 26.30 16.09 -41.99
C PRO A 121 27.19 17.27 -41.56
N GLU A 122 27.04 18.36 -42.30
CA GLU A 122 28.11 19.34 -42.53
C GLU A 122 27.96 20.64 -41.71
N ILE A 123 29.11 21.24 -41.36
CA ILE A 123 29.17 22.55 -40.71
C ILE A 123 28.98 23.66 -41.77
N ARG A 124 28.02 24.58 -41.58
CA ARG A 124 28.22 25.97 -42.01
C ARG A 124 27.43 27.02 -41.21
N ARG A 125 28.16 28.09 -40.86
CA ARG A 125 27.70 29.39 -40.32
C ARG A 125 27.09 30.21 -41.50
N SER A 126 26.35 31.33 -41.40
CA SER A 126 26.25 32.42 -40.40
C SER A 126 24.93 33.24 -40.54
N ARG A 127 24.63 34.06 -39.52
CA ARG A 127 23.91 35.38 -39.43
C ARG A 127 23.67 36.22 -40.73
N PRO A 128 22.76 37.27 -40.75
CA PRO A 128 22.38 38.16 -39.62
C PRO A 128 20.92 38.72 -39.48
N ALA A 129 20.65 39.22 -38.26
CA ALA A 129 19.83 40.35 -37.77
C ALA A 129 18.64 40.98 -38.54
N ALA A 130 17.55 41.26 -37.78
CA ALA A 130 16.77 42.51 -37.83
C ALA A 130 16.09 42.82 -36.46
N CYS A 131 15.82 44.10 -36.18
CA CYS A 131 15.17 44.64 -34.96
C CYS A 131 13.62 44.43 -35.01
N SER A 132 12.78 44.68 -33.98
CA SER A 132 12.73 45.86 -33.10
C SER A 132 11.76 45.70 -31.89
N THR A 133 12.14 46.30 -30.74
CA THR A 133 11.35 46.96 -29.64
C THR A 133 9.94 46.45 -29.24
N LYS A 134 9.49 46.48 -27.96
CA LYS A 134 9.55 47.51 -26.89
C LYS A 134 9.50 46.83 -25.48
N THR A 135 10.43 47.10 -24.55
CA THR A 135 10.34 48.04 -23.39
C THR A 135 9.06 47.94 -22.53
N GLY A 136 9.08 47.87 -21.18
CA GLY A 136 10.16 47.92 -20.18
C GLY A 136 9.61 47.50 -18.79
N SER A 137 10.41 47.09 -17.79
CA SER A 137 11.34 47.88 -16.95
C SER A 137 10.68 48.31 -15.61
N CYS A 138 11.28 48.26 -14.39
CA CYS A 138 12.49 47.62 -13.84
C CYS A 138 12.50 47.79 -12.28
N VAL A 139 13.63 47.40 -11.65
CA VAL A 139 14.25 47.98 -10.40
C VAL A 139 13.80 47.39 -9.05
N ALA A 140 14.65 47.13 -8.02
CA ALA A 140 16.07 46.70 -7.91
C ALA A 140 16.40 46.27 -6.44
N ARG A 141 17.59 45.70 -6.20
CA ARG A 141 18.25 45.55 -4.86
C ARG A 141 18.94 46.86 -4.40
N PRO A 142 19.33 47.02 -3.10
CA PRO A 142 20.72 46.81 -2.61
C PRO A 142 20.79 46.06 -1.22
N SER A 143 21.87 45.42 -0.71
CA SER A 143 23.26 45.82 -0.29
C SER A 143 23.32 46.61 1.06
N ASN A 144 24.24 46.43 2.03
CA ASN A 144 25.44 45.55 2.19
C ASN A 144 26.04 45.50 3.65
N ALA A 145 26.97 44.56 3.91
CA ALA A 145 28.11 44.58 4.90
C ALA A 145 27.93 44.44 6.45
N GLY A 146 28.93 43.81 7.13
CA GLY A 146 29.14 43.81 8.60
C GLY A 146 30.02 42.68 9.22
N ARG A 147 31.21 43.02 9.74
CA ARG A 147 32.20 42.24 10.58
C ARG A 147 32.96 43.30 11.47
N PRO A 148 33.88 43.02 12.43
CA PRO A 148 34.45 41.77 12.97
C PRO A 148 34.49 41.69 14.54
N PRO A 149 35.60 41.37 15.26
CA PRO A 149 35.91 40.02 15.78
C PRO A 149 36.19 39.94 17.30
N VAL A 150 36.35 38.71 17.84
CA VAL A 150 37.22 38.42 19.01
C VAL A 150 37.95 37.09 18.76
N VAL A 151 39.21 37.01 19.19
CA VAL A 151 40.07 35.82 19.26
C VAL A 151 40.32 35.47 20.72
N ASP A 152 40.62 34.21 21.04
CA ASP A 152 41.82 33.88 21.83
C ASP A 152 42.12 32.37 21.79
N ASP A 153 43.41 32.06 21.92
CA ASP A 153 44.04 30.74 21.84
C ASP A 153 43.87 29.89 23.12
N VAL A 154 44.21 28.58 23.05
CA VAL A 154 45.37 27.98 23.79
C VAL A 154 45.33 26.44 23.86
N LYS A 155 46.45 25.84 23.40
CA LYS A 155 47.08 24.53 23.70
C LYS A 155 46.41 23.17 23.41
N THR A 156 47.13 22.44 22.54
CA THR A 156 47.39 20.99 22.57
C THR A 156 48.15 20.52 23.82
N GLU A 157 47.95 19.26 24.23
CA GLU A 157 48.93 18.14 24.18
C GLU A 157 48.24 16.80 24.61
N PRO A 158 48.81 15.61 24.32
CA PRO A 158 48.09 14.33 24.32
C PRO A 158 48.31 13.45 25.57
N VAL A 159 47.50 12.40 25.71
CA VAL A 159 47.81 11.22 26.56
C VAL A 159 47.50 9.94 25.79
N ASP A 160 48.37 8.96 25.94
CA ASP A 160 48.50 7.73 25.16
C ASP A 160 48.01 6.48 25.95
N GLU A 161 48.24 5.29 25.39
CA GLU A 161 48.33 3.97 26.05
C GLU A 161 47.05 3.13 26.32
N LYS A 162 46.73 2.33 25.28
CA LYS A 162 46.77 0.85 25.30
C LYS A 162 45.62 -0.02 25.88
N PRO A 163 45.48 -1.28 25.39
CA PRO A 163 44.32 -2.14 25.61
C PRO A 163 44.56 -3.27 26.64
N ARG A 164 43.49 -3.95 27.07
CA ARG A 164 43.60 -5.30 27.68
C ARG A 164 42.57 -6.29 27.13
N VAL A 165 43.10 -7.46 26.79
CA VAL A 165 42.41 -8.69 26.40
C VAL A 165 41.99 -9.47 27.65
N SER A 166 40.86 -10.18 27.61
CA SER A 166 40.57 -11.38 28.42
C SER A 166 39.45 -12.17 27.72
N VAL A 167 39.78 -13.24 26.97
CA VAL A 167 40.03 -14.62 27.41
C VAL A 167 38.73 -15.43 27.52
N VAL A 168 38.65 -16.45 26.66
CA VAL A 168 37.65 -17.52 26.67
C VAL A 168 38.05 -18.59 27.69
N LYS A 169 37.08 -19.18 28.39
CA LYS A 169 37.19 -20.56 28.91
C LYS A 169 35.85 -21.28 28.80
N GLN A 170 35.90 -22.56 28.43
CA GLN A 170 34.74 -23.43 28.20
C GLN A 170 34.50 -24.36 29.42
N GLU A 171 33.51 -25.26 29.26
CA GLU A 171 33.27 -26.50 30.04
C GLU A 171 32.54 -26.32 31.39
N LEU A 172 31.71 -27.27 31.87
CA LEU A 172 31.31 -28.60 31.34
C LEU A 172 29.83 -28.92 31.68
N VAL A 173 29.28 -29.97 31.08
CA VAL A 173 27.92 -30.54 31.24
C VAL A 173 27.71 -31.22 32.60
N LYS A 174 26.45 -31.21 33.10
CA LYS A 174 25.82 -32.33 33.84
C LYS A 174 24.28 -32.25 33.71
N GLU A 175 23.62 -33.41 33.72
CA GLU A 175 22.19 -33.62 33.43
C GLU A 175 21.32 -33.81 34.69
N GLU A 176 20.00 -33.91 34.46
CA GLU A 176 18.93 -34.40 35.37
C GLU A 176 18.65 -33.50 36.62
N ASP A 177 17.44 -33.37 37.18
CA ASP A 177 16.16 -34.07 36.99
C ASP A 177 14.94 -33.14 37.30
N GLU A 178 13.71 -33.70 37.33
CA GLU A 178 12.41 -33.11 37.66
C GLU A 178 12.36 -31.93 38.68
N CYS A 179 11.53 -30.91 38.40
CA CYS A 179 10.29 -30.64 39.18
C CYS A 179 9.41 -29.53 38.57
N LYS A 180 8.08 -29.65 38.73
CA LYS A 180 7.08 -28.62 38.34
C LYS A 180 7.12 -27.39 39.26
N PRO A 181 7.18 -26.15 38.74
CA PRO A 181 6.83 -24.97 39.52
C PRO A 181 5.30 -24.79 39.53
N LYS A 182 4.69 -24.82 40.71
CA LYS A 182 3.29 -24.45 40.92
C LYS A 182 3.10 -22.95 40.65
N LEU A 183 1.94 -22.57 40.10
CA LEU A 183 1.39 -21.24 40.36
C LEU A 183 1.22 -21.10 41.87
N ASP A 184 1.87 -20.11 42.47
CA ASP A 184 1.28 -19.14 43.41
C ASP A 184 2.39 -18.22 43.98
N SER A 185 2.00 -17.05 44.49
CA SER A 185 2.87 -16.04 45.13
C SER A 185 3.64 -15.06 44.22
N ILE A 186 2.92 -14.25 43.43
CA ILE A 186 3.41 -12.91 43.05
C ILE A 186 2.57 -11.86 43.80
N PRO A 187 3.17 -10.97 44.62
CA PRO A 187 2.41 -9.94 45.34
C PRO A 187 1.81 -8.90 44.39
N PHE A 188 0.47 -8.89 44.26
CA PHE A 188 -0.24 -7.81 43.56
C PHE A 188 -0.12 -6.50 44.34
N LYS A 189 0.72 -5.57 43.87
CA LYS A 189 0.60 -4.17 44.25
C LYS A 189 -0.73 -3.64 43.71
N ARG A 190 -1.60 -3.14 44.59
CA ARG A 190 -2.84 -2.46 44.18
C ARG A 190 -2.47 -1.23 43.33
N LEU A 191 -2.96 -1.18 42.10
CA LEU A 191 -3.06 0.06 41.35
C LEU A 191 -4.23 0.88 41.92
N PRO A 192 -4.16 2.22 41.90
CA PRO A 192 -5.20 3.07 42.47
C PRO A 192 -6.53 2.90 41.70
N ASP A 193 -7.63 2.97 42.43
CA ASP A 193 -8.97 2.73 41.91
C ASP A 193 -9.33 3.67 40.76
N LYS A 194 -9.95 3.09 39.72
CA LYS A 194 -10.61 3.89 38.68
C LYS A 194 -11.77 4.65 39.33
N PRO A 195 -11.97 5.95 39.04
CA PRO A 195 -13.20 6.63 39.42
C PRO A 195 -14.39 5.90 38.80
N ALA A 196 -15.43 5.69 39.61
CA ALA A 196 -16.63 4.97 39.18
C ALA A 196 -17.26 5.65 37.95
N VAL A 197 -17.69 4.84 36.99
CA VAL A 197 -18.42 5.33 35.81
C VAL A 197 -19.78 5.82 36.28
N SER A 198 -19.99 7.14 36.26
CA SER A 198 -21.32 7.72 36.46
C SER A 198 -22.31 7.12 35.46
N PRO A 199 -23.56 6.82 35.87
CA PRO A 199 -24.57 6.30 34.95
C PRO A 199 -24.79 7.31 33.81
N CYS A 200 -24.67 6.85 32.57
CA CYS A 200 -24.87 7.70 31.40
C CYS A 200 -26.27 8.34 31.44
N SER A 201 -26.29 9.67 31.49
CA SER A 201 -27.47 10.46 31.14
C SER A 201 -28.01 10.01 29.76
N PRO A 202 -29.33 9.96 29.53
CA PRO A 202 -29.88 9.63 28.22
C PRO A 202 -29.39 10.65 27.18
N HIS A 203 -28.38 10.28 26.42
CA HIS A 203 -27.83 11.11 25.34
C HIS A 203 -28.94 11.37 24.32
N LYS A 204 -29.28 12.65 24.11
CA LYS A 204 -30.24 13.05 23.09
C LYS A 204 -29.80 12.51 21.72
N PRO A 205 -30.71 11.94 20.90
CA PRO A 205 -30.34 11.40 19.59
C PRO A 205 -29.67 12.45 18.69
N THR A 206 -28.62 12.04 17.98
CA THR A 206 -27.93 12.88 17.00
C THR A 206 -28.61 12.71 15.63
N ALA A 207 -29.40 13.70 15.21
CA ALA A 207 -30.17 13.63 13.97
C ALA A 207 -29.34 14.02 12.73
N HIS A 208 -29.40 13.22 11.67
CA HIS A 208 -28.77 13.46 10.37
C HIS A 208 -29.81 13.70 9.27
N THR A 209 -29.52 14.63 8.36
CA THR A 209 -30.41 14.97 7.24
C THR A 209 -29.88 14.35 5.95
N PHE A 210 -30.33 13.11 5.70
CA PHE A 210 -30.06 12.37 4.47
C PHE A 210 -31.08 12.73 3.38
N THR A 211 -30.60 13.10 2.19
CA THR A 211 -31.43 13.23 0.98
C THR A 211 -30.91 12.31 -0.12
N PRO A 212 -31.73 11.90 -1.11
CA PRO A 212 -31.23 11.24 -2.32
C PRO A 212 -30.07 12.03 -2.95
N TYR A 213 -29.04 11.33 -3.41
CA TYR A 213 -27.87 11.97 -4.04
C TYR A 213 -28.20 12.52 -5.44
N SER A 214 -29.07 11.82 -6.16
CA SER A 214 -29.60 12.15 -7.49
C SER A 214 -31.04 11.64 -7.59
N PRO A 215 -31.82 12.08 -8.60
CA PRO A 215 -33.06 11.40 -8.96
C PRO A 215 -32.82 9.90 -9.23
N SER A 216 -33.84 9.08 -8.99
CA SER A 216 -33.78 7.64 -9.30
C SER A 216 -33.56 7.43 -10.79
N ALA A 217 -32.52 6.69 -11.16
CA ALA A 217 -32.19 6.36 -12.54
C ALA A 217 -32.72 4.96 -12.91
N PRO A 218 -33.10 4.71 -14.18
CA PRO A 218 -33.43 3.37 -14.63
C PRO A 218 -32.18 2.48 -14.64
N THR A 219 -32.37 1.17 -14.43
CA THR A 219 -31.33 0.14 -14.38
C THR A 219 -30.31 0.28 -15.52
N SER A 220 -30.77 0.43 -16.77
CA SER A 220 -29.84 0.53 -17.90
C SER A 220 -29.06 1.83 -17.98
N LYS A 221 -29.51 2.92 -17.33
CA LYS A 221 -28.67 4.12 -17.19
C LYS A 221 -27.52 3.86 -16.22
N ILE A 222 -27.80 3.20 -15.10
CA ILE A 222 -26.80 2.79 -14.10
C ILE A 222 -25.79 1.82 -14.75
N ASN A 223 -26.28 0.79 -15.44
CA ASN A 223 -25.43 -0.18 -16.13
C ASN A 223 -24.53 0.48 -17.18
N LYS A 224 -25.08 1.39 -18.01
CA LYS A 224 -24.29 2.17 -18.99
C LYS A 224 -23.22 3.05 -18.32
N ASP A 225 -23.49 3.63 -17.16
CA ASP A 225 -22.50 4.43 -16.42
C ASP A 225 -21.39 3.55 -15.79
N ILE A 226 -21.73 2.35 -15.29
CA ILE A 226 -20.75 1.35 -14.83
C ILE A 226 -19.86 0.91 -15.99
N ILE A 227 -20.43 0.52 -17.14
CA ILE A 227 -19.68 0.17 -18.35
C ILE A 227 -18.73 1.30 -18.75
N LYS A 228 -19.22 2.55 -18.77
CA LYS A 228 -18.40 3.73 -19.07
C LYS A 228 -17.23 3.89 -18.10
N LYS A 229 -17.46 3.72 -16.78
CA LYS A 229 -16.39 3.79 -15.77
C LYS A 229 -15.41 2.63 -15.87
N LEU A 230 -15.87 1.43 -16.27
CA LEU A 230 -15.03 0.25 -16.49
C LEU A 230 -14.10 0.42 -17.70
N ILE A 231 -14.63 0.85 -18.84
CA ILE A 231 -13.88 1.03 -20.09
C ILE A 231 -12.89 2.20 -20.00
N ALA A 232 -13.23 3.27 -19.26
CA ALA A 232 -12.34 4.41 -19.08
C ALA A 232 -10.97 3.99 -18.50
N PRO A 233 -9.84 4.42 -19.08
CA PRO A 233 -8.51 4.18 -18.51
C PRO A 233 -8.39 4.73 -17.09
N PHE A 234 -7.41 4.25 -16.33
CA PHE A 234 -7.15 4.79 -14.99
C PHE A 234 -6.87 6.30 -15.03
N THR A 235 -7.41 7.02 -14.06
CA THR A 235 -7.04 8.40 -13.74
C THR A 235 -5.63 8.48 -13.16
N THR A 236 -5.05 9.67 -13.12
CA THR A 236 -3.75 9.91 -12.46
C THR A 236 -3.78 9.58 -10.96
N GLY A 237 -4.96 9.65 -10.31
CA GLY A 237 -5.14 9.23 -8.92
C GLY A 237 -5.14 7.70 -8.77
N GLU A 238 -5.88 7.01 -9.64
CA GLU A 238 -5.94 5.54 -9.67
C GLU A 238 -4.56 4.91 -9.98
N ARG A 239 -3.80 5.45 -10.96
CA ARG A 239 -2.43 4.98 -11.27
C ARG A 239 -1.41 5.19 -10.13
N LYS A 240 -1.58 6.25 -9.33
CA LYS A 240 -0.67 6.58 -8.21
C LYS A 240 -1.06 5.90 -6.90
N ALA A 241 -2.23 5.26 -6.85
CA ALA A 241 -2.66 4.50 -5.70
C ALA A 241 -1.78 3.26 -5.50
N ALA A 242 -1.81 2.68 -4.30
CA ALA A 242 -1.29 1.33 -4.14
C ALA A 242 -2.13 0.36 -4.98
N ASP A 243 -1.50 -0.62 -5.62
CA ASP A 243 -2.17 -1.63 -6.45
C ASP A 243 -3.37 -2.27 -5.72
N THR A 244 -3.19 -2.54 -4.42
CA THR A 244 -4.25 -3.05 -3.53
C THR A 244 -4.52 -2.14 -2.33
N GLY A 245 -5.77 -2.16 -1.88
CA GLY A 245 -6.26 -1.44 -0.69
C GLY A 245 -7.63 -1.96 -0.31
N TYR A 246 -8.37 -1.21 0.50
CA TYR A 246 -9.65 -1.66 1.06
C TYR A 246 -10.80 -0.75 0.64
N ILE A 247 -11.92 -1.35 0.24
CA ILE A 247 -13.25 -0.73 0.31
C ILE A 247 -13.83 -1.13 1.66
N TYR A 248 -14.38 -0.17 2.40
CA TYR A 248 -14.99 -0.37 3.71
C TYR A 248 -16.42 0.17 3.76
N GLY A 249 -17.22 -0.43 4.64
CA GLY A 249 -18.57 0.00 4.99
C GLY A 249 -18.68 0.22 6.49
N TYR A 250 -19.24 1.35 6.93
CA TYR A 250 -19.55 1.57 8.34
C TYR A 250 -20.98 2.10 8.54
N ARG A 251 -21.54 1.85 9.73
CA ARG A 251 -22.77 2.47 10.24
C ARG A 251 -22.43 3.65 11.15
N LEU A 252 -23.36 4.60 11.26
CA LEU A 252 -23.33 5.55 12.37
C LEU A 252 -23.55 4.80 13.70
N PRO A 253 -22.95 5.24 14.82
CA PRO A 253 -23.12 4.55 16.10
C PRO A 253 -24.55 4.69 16.65
N LYS A 254 -24.87 3.83 17.63
CA LYS A 254 -26.16 3.88 18.35
C LYS A 254 -26.42 5.30 18.90
N GLY A 255 -27.67 5.75 18.80
CA GLY A 255 -28.07 7.11 19.17
C GLY A 255 -28.02 8.10 17.99
N HIS A 256 -27.44 7.74 16.85
CA HIS A 256 -27.61 8.51 15.62
C HIS A 256 -28.89 8.08 14.89
N VAL A 257 -29.68 9.06 14.48
CA VAL A 257 -31.00 8.87 13.85
C VAL A 257 -31.10 9.70 12.57
N THR A 258 -32.08 9.37 11.72
CA THR A 258 -32.47 10.22 10.61
C THR A 258 -33.24 11.46 11.11
N ALA A 259 -33.47 12.44 10.23
CA ALA A 259 -34.29 13.61 10.54
C ALA A 259 -35.75 13.28 10.94
N SER A 260 -36.28 12.11 10.59
CA SER A 260 -37.58 11.61 11.04
C SER A 260 -37.52 10.80 12.34
N GLY A 261 -36.35 10.73 12.99
CA GLY A 261 -36.15 10.01 14.25
C GLY A 261 -35.98 8.49 14.10
N THR A 262 -35.92 7.96 12.88
CA THR A 262 -35.71 6.52 12.64
C THR A 262 -34.23 6.13 12.83
N ASP A 263 -33.98 4.88 13.23
CA ASP A 263 -32.64 4.34 13.44
C ASP A 263 -31.82 4.36 12.13
N ALA A 264 -30.64 4.99 12.17
CA ALA A 264 -29.76 5.12 11.01
C ALA A 264 -29.01 3.81 10.64
N ARG A 265 -29.36 2.65 11.22
CA ARG A 265 -28.76 1.33 10.94
C ARG A 265 -28.73 0.88 9.48
N ARG A 266 -29.70 1.33 8.65
CA ARG A 266 -29.72 1.10 7.19
C ARG A 266 -28.89 2.11 6.40
N MET A 267 -28.20 3.03 7.06
CA MET A 267 -27.39 4.06 6.43
C MET A 267 -25.91 3.67 6.50
N ILE A 268 -25.42 3.02 5.44
CA ILE A 268 -24.04 2.54 5.32
C ILE A 268 -23.20 3.60 4.62
N LYS A 269 -22.11 4.05 5.24
CA LYS A 269 -21.07 4.81 4.52
C LYS A 269 -20.13 3.84 3.81
N ILE A 270 -20.06 3.91 2.48
CA ILE A 270 -19.11 3.12 1.69
C ILE A 270 -17.98 4.03 1.22
N GLY A 271 -16.72 3.65 1.51
CA GLY A 271 -15.56 4.40 1.03
C GLY A 271 -14.29 3.57 0.91
N TYR A 272 -13.22 4.16 0.40
CA TYR A 272 -11.93 3.45 0.25
C TYR A 272 -10.79 3.95 1.16
N THR A 273 -9.80 3.09 1.40
CA THR A 273 -8.53 3.43 2.07
C THR A 273 -7.49 2.32 1.97
N ASN A 274 -6.20 2.65 2.03
CA ASN A 274 -5.12 1.66 2.24
C ASN A 274 -4.92 1.28 3.73
N ASN A 275 -5.59 1.96 4.68
CA ASN A 275 -5.47 1.69 6.10
C ASN A 275 -6.80 1.95 6.85
N PRO A 276 -7.68 0.93 6.98
CA PRO A 276 -8.98 1.06 7.65
C PRO A 276 -8.90 1.58 9.08
N GLN A 277 -7.92 1.13 9.88
CA GLN A 277 -7.76 1.55 11.28
C GLN A 277 -7.35 3.03 11.42
N ARG A 278 -6.60 3.58 10.46
CA ARG A 278 -6.33 5.02 10.40
C ARG A 278 -7.57 5.78 9.92
N ARG A 279 -8.30 5.23 8.95
CA ARG A 279 -9.48 5.87 8.36
C ARG A 279 -10.65 5.98 9.35
N MET A 280 -10.90 4.98 10.18
CA MET A 280 -11.95 5.07 11.21
C MET A 280 -11.64 6.17 12.22
N ARG A 281 -10.40 6.23 12.75
CA ARG A 281 -9.96 7.31 13.64
C ARG A 281 -10.01 8.71 13.01
N GLN A 282 -9.83 8.81 11.69
CA GLN A 282 -10.03 10.08 10.98
C GLN A 282 -11.50 10.51 10.97
N TRP A 283 -12.43 9.59 10.76
CA TRP A 283 -13.86 9.89 10.82
C TRP A 283 -14.31 10.22 12.25
N GLU A 284 -13.83 9.47 13.24
CA GLU A 284 -14.05 9.73 14.66
C GLU A 284 -13.57 11.13 15.06
N SER A 285 -12.33 11.49 14.72
CA SER A 285 -11.76 12.81 15.02
C SER A 285 -12.42 13.94 14.23
N LYS A 286 -12.79 13.73 12.96
CA LYS A 286 -13.36 14.78 12.10
C LYS A 286 -14.84 15.02 12.37
N CYS A 287 -15.60 13.96 12.66
CA CYS A 287 -17.06 13.99 12.70
C CYS A 287 -17.64 13.69 14.09
N HIS A 288 -16.78 13.56 15.11
CA HIS A 288 -17.15 13.49 16.52
C HIS A 288 -18.12 12.34 16.87
N TYR A 289 -18.06 11.23 16.12
CA TYR A 289 -18.76 9.98 16.40
C TYR A 289 -17.85 8.78 16.10
N ALA A 290 -17.88 7.73 16.92
CA ALA A 290 -17.13 6.51 16.67
C ALA A 290 -17.84 5.66 15.58
N PRO A 291 -17.27 5.44 14.38
CA PRO A 291 -17.96 4.70 13.32
C PRO A 291 -18.00 3.19 13.62
N ASP A 292 -19.17 2.56 13.43
CA ASP A 292 -19.33 1.11 13.57
C ASP A 292 -18.92 0.42 12.26
N LEU A 293 -17.67 -0.08 12.20
CA LEU A 293 -17.10 -0.70 11.00
C LEU A 293 -17.71 -2.08 10.73
N VAL A 294 -18.73 -2.09 9.87
CA VAL A 294 -19.45 -3.30 9.45
C VAL A 294 -18.59 -4.22 8.59
N PHE A 295 -17.92 -3.69 7.55
CA PHE A 295 -17.11 -4.50 6.66
C PHE A 295 -15.87 -3.79 6.10
N LYS A 296 -14.91 -4.60 5.66
CA LYS A 296 -13.78 -4.19 4.82
C LYS A 296 -13.43 -5.34 3.86
N ARG A 297 -13.28 -5.04 2.57
CA ARG A 297 -12.84 -5.98 1.54
C ARG A 297 -11.56 -5.46 0.91
N LEU A 298 -10.56 -6.32 0.77
CA LEU A 298 -9.36 -6.02 -0.01
C LEU A 298 -9.75 -6.04 -1.49
N ALA A 299 -9.35 -5.01 -2.24
CA ALA A 299 -9.62 -4.88 -3.67
C ALA A 299 -8.37 -4.33 -4.39
N PRO A 300 -7.96 -4.93 -5.51
CA PRO A 300 -7.12 -4.25 -6.50
C PRO A 300 -7.83 -3.02 -7.06
N HIS A 301 -7.07 -1.99 -7.41
CA HIS A 301 -7.58 -0.73 -8.00
C HIS A 301 -8.76 -0.13 -7.21
N TYR A 302 -8.68 -0.19 -5.88
CA TYR A 302 -9.77 0.08 -4.93
C TYR A 302 -10.48 1.43 -5.10
N ILE A 303 -9.81 2.44 -5.67
CA ILE A 303 -10.41 3.75 -5.98
C ILE A 303 -11.45 3.59 -7.10
N LYS A 304 -11.05 2.96 -8.22
CA LYS A 304 -11.92 2.68 -9.36
C LYS A 304 -13.10 1.81 -8.95
N MET A 305 -12.85 0.80 -8.12
CA MET A 305 -13.86 -0.14 -7.65
C MET A 305 -14.85 0.50 -6.67
N GLU A 306 -14.43 1.47 -5.84
CA GLU A 306 -15.36 2.22 -4.98
C GLU A 306 -16.31 3.10 -5.80
N GLU A 307 -15.80 3.79 -6.82
CA GLU A 307 -16.66 4.55 -7.75
C GLU A 307 -17.67 3.65 -8.48
N ILE A 308 -17.28 2.43 -8.88
CA ILE A 308 -18.19 1.45 -9.49
C ILE A 308 -19.26 0.97 -8.51
N VAL A 309 -18.90 0.69 -7.25
CA VAL A 309 -19.87 0.36 -6.19
C VAL A 309 -20.84 1.53 -5.95
N HIS A 310 -20.34 2.78 -5.96
CA HIS A 310 -21.18 3.97 -5.83
C HIS A 310 -22.15 4.17 -6.99
N LEU A 311 -21.78 3.74 -8.21
CA LEU A 311 -22.66 3.73 -9.38
C LEU A 311 -23.70 2.61 -9.29
N HIS A 312 -23.28 1.38 -8.94
CA HIS A 312 -24.17 0.24 -8.78
C HIS A 312 -25.24 0.47 -7.70
N LEU A 313 -24.92 1.21 -6.64
CA LEU A 313 -25.85 1.61 -5.58
C LEU A 313 -26.34 3.06 -5.73
N ALA A 314 -26.43 3.58 -6.96
CA ALA A 314 -26.76 5.00 -7.20
C ALA A 314 -28.16 5.40 -6.70
N ASN A 315 -29.16 4.52 -6.79
CA ASN A 315 -30.53 4.80 -6.36
C ASN A 315 -30.66 4.74 -4.82
N GLU A 316 -29.84 3.92 -4.15
CA GLU A 316 -29.68 3.85 -2.71
C GLU A 316 -28.80 4.98 -2.15
N ARG A 317 -28.03 5.67 -3.00
CA ARG A 317 -27.07 6.69 -2.56
C ARG A 317 -27.78 7.88 -1.90
N ARG A 318 -27.21 8.30 -0.77
CA ARG A 318 -27.67 9.41 0.07
C ARG A 318 -26.57 10.43 0.32
N TRP A 319 -26.99 11.66 0.48
CA TRP A 319 -26.18 12.80 0.87
C TRP A 319 -26.61 13.25 2.27
N ASP A 320 -25.72 13.09 3.27
CA ASP A 320 -25.82 13.79 4.55
C ASP A 320 -25.46 15.26 4.31
N ARG A 321 -26.47 16.14 4.28
CA ARG A 321 -26.27 17.53 3.82
C ARG A 321 -25.36 18.32 4.74
N THR A 322 -25.52 18.12 6.05
CA THR A 322 -24.83 18.85 7.12
C THR A 322 -24.57 17.87 8.25
N CYS A 323 -23.40 17.25 8.26
CA CYS A 323 -23.04 16.31 9.32
C CYS A 323 -23.00 17.04 10.69
N PRO A 324 -23.73 16.57 11.73
CA PRO A 324 -23.81 17.26 13.02
C PRO A 324 -22.47 17.47 13.72
N GLY A 325 -21.47 16.63 13.46
CA GLY A 325 -20.14 16.78 14.02
C GLY A 325 -19.22 17.70 13.21
N CYS A 326 -19.05 17.45 11.91
CA CYS A 326 -18.07 18.20 11.10
C CYS A 326 -18.63 19.43 10.37
N GLY A 327 -19.94 19.67 10.44
CA GLY A 327 -20.67 20.72 9.69
C GLY A 327 -20.72 20.52 8.17
N GLY A 328 -19.85 19.67 7.61
CA GLY A 328 -19.71 19.47 6.18
C GLY A 328 -20.61 18.38 5.58
N PRO A 329 -20.74 18.38 4.24
CA PRO A 329 -21.51 17.38 3.52
C PRO A 329 -20.77 16.03 3.41
N HIS A 330 -21.50 14.92 3.50
CA HIS A 330 -21.01 13.58 3.15
C HIS A 330 -21.86 12.95 2.05
N LYS A 331 -21.22 12.59 0.93
CA LYS A 331 -21.88 12.13 -0.30
C LYS A 331 -21.79 10.61 -0.53
N GLU A 332 -21.21 9.89 0.43
CA GLU A 332 -20.87 8.47 0.32
C GLU A 332 -21.67 7.58 1.28
N PHE A 333 -22.88 8.02 1.66
CA PHE A 333 -23.84 7.21 2.41
C PHE A 333 -24.81 6.51 1.46
N PHE A 334 -25.36 5.37 1.89
CA PHE A 334 -26.26 4.53 1.10
C PHE A 334 -27.34 3.98 2.04
N GLU A 335 -28.61 4.11 1.63
CA GLU A 335 -29.77 3.56 2.33
C GLU A 335 -30.00 2.11 1.87
N VAL A 336 -29.28 1.19 2.51
CA VAL A 336 -29.16 -0.21 2.10
C VAL A 336 -28.78 -1.07 3.30
N ASP A 337 -29.18 -2.34 3.30
CA ASP A 337 -28.77 -3.27 4.34
C ASP A 337 -27.28 -3.65 4.19
N ALA A 338 -26.64 -3.96 5.32
CA ALA A 338 -25.20 -4.22 5.38
C ALA A 338 -24.78 -5.39 4.48
N GLU A 339 -25.65 -6.39 4.41
CA GLU A 339 -25.49 -7.65 3.70
C GLU A 339 -25.46 -7.39 2.18
N LYS A 340 -26.41 -6.60 1.65
CA LYS A 340 -26.42 -6.18 0.23
C LYS A 340 -25.21 -5.30 -0.10
N ALA A 341 -24.86 -4.33 0.76
CA ALA A 341 -23.67 -3.50 0.55
C ALA A 341 -22.37 -4.33 0.54
N GLN A 342 -22.25 -5.30 1.45
CA GLN A 342 -21.10 -6.20 1.55
C GLN A 342 -21.04 -7.21 0.38
N ALA A 343 -22.19 -7.63 -0.16
CA ALA A 343 -22.29 -8.46 -1.35
C ALA A 343 -21.80 -7.71 -2.59
N VAL A 344 -22.36 -6.53 -2.89
CA VAL A 344 -21.95 -5.70 -4.04
C VAL A 344 -20.46 -5.33 -3.98
N VAL A 345 -19.96 -4.91 -2.81
CA VAL A 345 -18.52 -4.65 -2.63
C VAL A 345 -17.68 -5.93 -2.78
N GLY A 346 -18.19 -7.07 -2.31
CA GLY A 346 -17.53 -8.37 -2.45
C GLY A 346 -17.41 -8.82 -3.91
N MET A 347 -18.49 -8.69 -4.67
CA MET A 347 -18.55 -8.98 -6.11
C MET A 347 -17.51 -8.17 -6.88
N TRP A 348 -17.53 -6.84 -6.77
CA TRP A 348 -16.57 -5.98 -7.49
C TRP A 348 -15.12 -6.18 -7.04
N ALA A 349 -14.87 -6.45 -5.76
CA ALA A 349 -13.52 -6.79 -5.27
C ALA A 349 -13.02 -8.16 -5.79
N ALA A 350 -13.92 -9.15 -5.89
CA ALA A 350 -13.60 -10.45 -6.49
C ALA A 350 -13.30 -10.32 -7.98
N TRP A 351 -14.11 -9.55 -8.72
CA TRP A 351 -13.87 -9.24 -10.13
C TRP A 351 -12.53 -8.54 -10.38
N ALA A 352 -12.22 -7.50 -9.59
CA ALA A 352 -10.93 -6.80 -9.67
C ALA A 352 -9.74 -7.74 -9.39
N SER A 353 -9.93 -8.75 -8.52
CA SER A 353 -8.93 -9.78 -8.24
C SER A 353 -8.66 -10.74 -9.42
N LEU A 354 -9.50 -10.71 -10.47
CA LEU A 354 -9.27 -11.42 -11.72
C LEU A 354 -8.29 -10.69 -12.66
N ARG A 355 -7.74 -9.55 -12.23
CA ARG A 355 -6.88 -8.62 -13.00
C ARG A 355 -7.47 -8.29 -14.38
N PRO A 356 -8.61 -7.59 -14.44
CA PRO A 356 -9.28 -7.30 -15.70
C PRO A 356 -8.67 -6.15 -16.50
N PHE A 357 -7.65 -5.47 -15.97
CA PHE A 357 -6.96 -4.35 -16.60
C PHE A 357 -5.50 -4.69 -16.95
N ASP A 358 -4.97 -4.03 -17.99
CA ASP A 358 -3.54 -4.00 -18.29
C ASP A 358 -2.77 -2.99 -17.41
N ASP A 359 -1.45 -2.91 -17.57
CA ASP A 359 -0.58 -2.07 -16.75
C ASP A 359 -0.79 -0.56 -17.01
N GLU A 360 -1.36 -0.17 -18.16
CA GLU A 360 -1.83 1.20 -18.43
C GLU A 360 -3.21 1.50 -17.82
N GLY A 361 -3.90 0.49 -17.28
CA GLY A 361 -5.21 0.59 -16.66
C GLY A 361 -6.38 0.59 -17.66
N ARG A 362 -6.18 0.06 -18.86
CA ARG A 362 -7.23 -0.20 -19.86
C ARG A 362 -7.80 -1.60 -19.65
N LEU A 363 -9.05 -1.81 -20.03
CA LEU A 363 -9.72 -3.10 -19.88
C LEU A 363 -9.16 -4.13 -20.88
N MET A 364 -8.80 -5.33 -20.42
CA MET A 364 -8.28 -6.39 -21.29
C MET A 364 -9.31 -6.83 -22.35
N PRO A 365 -8.91 -7.22 -23.57
CA PRO A 365 -9.82 -7.55 -24.67
C PRO A 365 -10.89 -8.60 -24.33
N TYR A 366 -10.53 -9.61 -23.53
CA TYR A 366 -11.48 -10.62 -23.03
C TYR A 366 -12.65 -10.01 -22.24
N TRP A 367 -12.36 -9.07 -21.33
CA TRP A 367 -13.37 -8.41 -20.52
C TRP A 367 -14.15 -7.35 -21.33
N ALA A 368 -13.49 -6.67 -22.27
CA ALA A 368 -14.15 -5.75 -23.19
C ALA A 368 -15.19 -6.47 -24.08
N ALA A 369 -14.85 -7.64 -24.63
CA ALA A 369 -15.78 -8.47 -25.40
C ALA A 369 -16.97 -8.94 -24.54
N ARG A 370 -16.74 -9.31 -23.27
CA ARG A 370 -17.84 -9.67 -22.35
C ARG A 370 -18.74 -8.49 -21.97
N LEU A 371 -18.19 -7.29 -21.80
CA LEU A 371 -19.01 -6.08 -21.56
C LEU A 371 -19.82 -5.69 -22.81
N ALA A 372 -19.28 -5.89 -24.01
CA ALA A 372 -20.00 -5.61 -25.26
C ALA A 372 -21.17 -6.56 -25.51
N ALA A 373 -21.15 -7.76 -24.90
CA ALA A 373 -22.22 -8.75 -24.95
C ALA A 373 -23.17 -8.70 -23.72
N LEU A 374 -23.03 -7.70 -22.84
CA LEU A 374 -23.84 -7.56 -21.65
C LEU A 374 -25.23 -7.00 -22.00
N ASP A 375 -26.30 -7.65 -21.56
CA ASP A 375 -27.61 -7.02 -21.54
C ASP A 375 -27.60 -5.88 -20.51
N VAL A 376 -27.81 -4.66 -21.00
CA VAL A 376 -27.77 -3.45 -20.17
C VAL A 376 -29.09 -3.19 -19.47
N ASP A 377 -30.21 -3.77 -19.90
CA ASP A 377 -31.54 -3.57 -19.32
C ASP A 377 -31.86 -4.64 -18.24
N ASP A 378 -31.14 -5.76 -18.22
CA ASP A 378 -31.13 -6.73 -17.11
C ASP A 378 -30.52 -6.12 -15.81
N ALA A 379 -31.17 -6.38 -14.68
CA ALA A 379 -30.76 -5.93 -13.35
C ALA A 379 -29.68 -6.82 -12.72
N GLU A 380 -29.70 -8.13 -13.01
CA GLU A 380 -28.79 -9.13 -12.43
C GLU A 380 -27.58 -9.41 -13.35
N CYS A 381 -27.40 -8.61 -14.39
CA CYS A 381 -26.38 -8.81 -15.43
C CYS A 381 -24.95 -8.80 -14.85
N TRP A 382 -24.74 -8.07 -13.75
CA TRP A 382 -23.45 -7.98 -13.06
C TRP A 382 -23.05 -9.26 -12.34
N ASP A 383 -23.99 -9.99 -11.73
CA ASP A 383 -23.71 -11.28 -11.10
C ASP A 383 -23.27 -12.29 -12.15
N THR A 384 -23.96 -12.36 -13.28
CA THR A 384 -23.56 -13.19 -14.43
C THR A 384 -22.18 -12.77 -14.99
N PHE A 385 -21.96 -11.47 -15.19
CA PHE A 385 -20.70 -10.94 -15.72
C PHE A 385 -19.50 -11.22 -14.80
N VAL A 386 -19.68 -11.08 -13.48
CA VAL A 386 -18.60 -11.23 -12.50
C VAL A 386 -18.36 -12.70 -12.12
N LEU A 387 -19.41 -13.48 -11.89
CA LEU A 387 -19.31 -14.83 -11.32
C LEU A 387 -19.05 -15.90 -12.37
N GLU A 388 -19.53 -15.74 -13.62
CA GLU A 388 -19.24 -16.72 -14.66
C GLU A 388 -17.77 -16.65 -15.09
N LYS A 389 -16.95 -17.56 -14.55
CA LYS A 389 -15.66 -17.93 -15.12
C LYS A 389 -15.76 -19.28 -15.83
N GLY A 390 -15.60 -19.28 -17.15
CA GLY A 390 -14.94 -20.40 -17.81
C GLY A 390 -15.80 -21.58 -18.29
N LYS A 391 -17.03 -21.37 -18.77
CA LYS A 391 -17.55 -22.25 -19.84
C LYS A 391 -16.75 -21.99 -21.13
N LYS A 392 -15.58 -22.63 -21.26
CA LYS A 392 -15.12 -23.02 -22.60
C LYS A 392 -16.25 -23.89 -23.17
N LYS A 393 -16.86 -23.49 -24.28
CA LYS A 393 -17.59 -24.45 -25.10
C LYS A 393 -16.55 -25.51 -25.51
N ALA A 394 -16.62 -26.69 -24.92
CA ALA A 394 -16.12 -27.87 -25.61
C ALA A 394 -16.92 -27.93 -26.91
N GLY A 395 -16.22 -27.90 -28.05
CA GLY A 395 -16.88 -28.09 -29.33
C GLY A 395 -17.49 -29.49 -29.32
N SER A 396 -18.82 -29.57 -29.42
CA SER A 396 -19.43 -30.76 -30.00
C SER A 396 -19.08 -30.73 -31.49
N GLY A 397 -18.62 -31.86 -32.02
CA GLY A 397 -18.28 -32.02 -33.43
C GLY A 397 -19.49 -32.03 -34.35
#